data_AF-A0A857EZK4-F1
#
_entry.id   AF-A0A857EZK4-F1
#
_cell.length_a   1.000
_cell.length_b   1.000
_cell.length_c   1.000
_cell.angle_alpha   90.00
_cell.angle_beta   90.00
_cell.angle_gamma   90.00
#
_symmetry.space_group_name_H-M   'P 1'
#
loop_
_entity.id
_entity.type
_entity.pdbx_description
1 polymer ?
#
loop_
_entity_poly.entity_id
_entity_poly.type
_entity_poly.pdbx_seq_one_letter_code
_entity_poly.pdbx_strand_id
1 'polypeptide(L)'
;MTSKLALLFIFASLLVGCGDSTPKCNSSDAKNLVVDISQKQIKKQFDQLRNSQLSEMVPKDADNIQLSVINVRTVKHDSSLDTYTCSADLKMILPEKTTDLPITYNIQRTDDNNGQFYINVFGL
;
A
#
# COMPACT_ATOMS: atom_id res chain seq x y z
N MET A 1 22.69 -26.86 -5.74
CA MET A 1 21.59 -26.28 -6.55
C MET A 1 21.21 -24.95 -5.91
N THR A 2 21.54 -23.85 -6.57
CA THR A 2 21.27 -22.48 -6.14
C THR A 2 19.80 -22.14 -6.43
N SER A 3 18.95 -22.22 -5.40
CA SER A 3 17.55 -21.82 -5.55
C SER A 3 17.46 -20.30 -5.56
N LYS A 4 17.13 -19.72 -6.71
CA LYS A 4 16.87 -18.29 -6.85
C LYS A 4 15.58 -17.95 -6.11
N LEU A 5 15.68 -17.19 -5.02
CA LEU A 5 14.55 -16.62 -4.30
C LEU A 5 13.84 -15.62 -5.23
N ALA A 6 12.75 -16.04 -5.86
CA ALA A 6 11.92 -15.18 -6.69
C ALA A 6 11.08 -14.29 -5.76
N LEU A 7 11.42 -13.00 -5.69
CA LEU A 7 10.64 -11.97 -5.00
C LEU A 7 9.32 -11.78 -5.76
N LEU A 8 8.22 -12.36 -5.26
CA LEU A 8 6.89 -12.19 -5.85
C LEU A 8 6.30 -10.85 -5.37
N PHE A 9 6.37 -9.81 -6.20
CA PHE A 9 5.58 -8.59 -6.02
C PHE A 9 4.10 -8.93 -6.26
N ILE A 10 3.32 -9.03 -5.18
CA ILE A 10 1.88 -9.30 -5.27
C ILE A 10 1.14 -7.99 -5.08
N PHE A 11 0.50 -7.55 -6.16
CA PHE A 11 -0.41 -6.41 -6.18
C PHE A 11 -1.68 -6.76 -5.39
N ALA A 12 -1.99 -6.03 -4.33
CA ALA A 12 -3.32 -6.05 -3.71
C ALA A 12 -4.10 -4.86 -4.25
N SER A 13 -5.32 -5.10 -4.74
CA SER A 13 -6.19 -4.10 -5.34
C SER A 13 -7.51 -4.01 -4.58
N LEU A 14 -7.99 -2.80 -4.39
CA LEU A 14 -9.32 -2.50 -3.88
C LEU A 14 -9.89 -1.38 -4.76
N LEU A 15 -11.19 -1.41 -5.01
CA LEU A 15 -11.85 -0.51 -5.94
C LEU A 15 -12.83 0.34 -5.14
N VAL A 16 -12.69 1.66 -5.21
CA VAL A 16 -13.62 2.63 -4.59
C VAL A 16 -14.14 3.54 -5.70
N GLY A 17 -15.46 3.70 -5.80
CA GLY A 17 -16.09 4.60 -6.76
C GLY A 17 -16.54 5.88 -6.06
N CYS A 18 -15.91 7.02 -6.37
CA CYS A 18 -16.43 8.34 -6.00
C CYS A 18 -15.86 9.43 -6.93
N GLY A 19 -16.70 9.92 -7.86
CA GLY A 19 -16.45 11.08 -8.73
C GLY A 19 -15.82 10.77 -10.10
N ASP A 20 -16.16 11.57 -11.11
CA ASP A 20 -15.72 11.40 -12.52
C ASP A 20 -14.20 11.55 -12.76
N SER A 21 -13.41 11.83 -11.73
CA SER A 21 -11.97 12.11 -11.86
C SER A 21 -11.13 11.24 -10.94
N THR A 22 -9.94 10.87 -11.40
CA THR A 22 -8.98 10.10 -10.61
C THR A 22 -8.63 10.84 -9.32
N PRO A 23 -8.70 10.19 -8.14
CA PRO A 23 -8.48 10.87 -6.88
C PRO A 23 -7.04 11.39 -6.78
N LYS A 24 -6.89 12.58 -6.19
CA LYS A 24 -5.57 13.15 -5.90
C LYS A 24 -4.85 12.30 -4.84
N CYS A 25 -3.51 12.34 -4.86
CA CYS A 25 -2.66 11.62 -3.91
C CYS A 25 -3.11 11.74 -2.44
N ASN A 26 -3.37 12.95 -1.94
CA ASN A 26 -3.72 13.17 -0.53
C ASN A 26 -5.23 13.04 -0.21
N SER A 27 -6.04 12.53 -1.15
CA SER A 27 -7.47 12.29 -0.90
C SER A 27 -7.67 11.21 0.18
N SER A 28 -8.81 11.26 0.87
CA SER A 28 -9.21 10.20 1.81
C SER A 28 -9.25 8.84 1.12
N ASP A 29 -9.83 8.80 -0.08
CA ASP A 29 -10.10 7.56 -0.80
C ASP A 29 -8.80 6.88 -1.21
N ALA A 30 -7.83 7.65 -1.72
CA ALA A 30 -6.51 7.12 -2.04
C ALA A 30 -5.77 6.61 -0.80
N LYS A 31 -5.77 7.38 0.31
CA LYS A 31 -5.06 7.00 1.54
C LYS A 31 -5.66 5.76 2.20
N ASN A 32 -6.99 5.68 2.27
CA ASN A 32 -7.68 4.52 2.83
C ASN A 32 -7.35 3.26 2.03
N LEU A 33 -7.32 3.36 0.70
CA LEU A 33 -6.96 2.25 -0.15
C LEU A 33 -5.51 1.80 0.05
N VAL A 34 -4.57 2.75 0.13
CA VAL A 34 -3.16 2.46 0.41
C VAL A 34 -3.01 1.78 1.78
N VAL A 35 -3.75 2.23 2.80
CA VAL A 35 -3.79 1.59 4.13
C VAL A 35 -4.27 0.14 4.01
N ASP A 36 -5.40 -0.10 3.35
CA ASP A 36 -5.95 -1.45 3.23
C ASP A 36 -5.03 -2.40 2.46
N ILE A 37 -4.42 -1.91 1.37
CA ILE A 37 -3.41 -2.64 0.58
C ILE A 37 -2.21 -2.99 1.46
N SER A 38 -1.69 -1.99 2.19
CA SER A 38 -0.54 -2.17 3.07
C SER A 38 -0.84 -3.15 4.20
N GLN A 39 -2.03 -3.07 4.80
CA GLN A 39 -2.46 -3.98 5.87
C GLN A 39 -2.53 -5.43 5.38
N LYS A 40 -3.11 -5.67 4.20
CA LYS A 40 -3.16 -7.01 3.60
C LYS A 40 -1.77 -7.56 3.31
N GLN A 41 -0.89 -6.73 2.74
CA GLN A 41 0.46 -7.14 2.38
C GLN A 41 1.31 -7.44 3.62
N ILE A 42 1.29 -6.56 4.62
CA ILE A 42 2.02 -6.75 5.89
C ILE A 42 1.50 -7.98 6.62
N LYS A 43 0.17 -8.16 6.72
CA LYS A 43 -0.42 -9.35 7.35
C LYS A 43 0.06 -10.63 6.66
N LYS A 44 0.07 -10.64 5.33
CA LYS A 44 0.56 -11.78 4.55
C LYS A 44 2.04 -12.07 4.83
N GLN A 45 2.89 -11.04 4.88
CA GLN A 45 4.31 -11.20 5.25
C GLN A 45 4.46 -11.77 6.66
N PHE A 46 3.70 -11.27 7.64
CA PHE A 46 3.72 -11.79 9.00
C PHE A 46 3.23 -13.23 9.08
N ASP A 47 2.15 -13.59 8.39
CA ASP A 47 1.65 -14.96 8.36
C ASP A 47 2.66 -15.91 7.69
N GLN A 48 3.40 -15.46 6.67
CA GLN A 48 4.50 -16.22 6.09
C GLN A 48 5.66 -16.41 7.07
N LEU A 49 6.05 -15.35 7.80
CA LEU A 49 7.12 -15.42 8.81
C LEU A 49 6.73 -16.34 9.97
N ARG A 50 5.50 -16.28 10.47
CA ARG A 50 4.95 -17.15 11.52
C ARG A 50 5.06 -18.63 11.15
N ASN A 51 4.85 -18.96 9.87
CA ASN A 51 4.91 -20.32 9.34
C ASN A 51 6.33 -20.74 8.90
N SER A 52 7.35 -19.97 9.27
CA SER A 52 8.75 -20.21 8.88
C SER A 52 9.65 -20.36 10.12
N GLN A 53 10.94 -20.63 9.89
CA GLN A 53 11.96 -20.65 10.96
C GLN A 53 12.23 -19.25 11.56
N LEU A 54 11.67 -18.19 10.98
CA LEU A 54 11.83 -16.80 11.42
C LEU A 54 10.60 -16.28 12.20
N SER A 55 9.82 -17.17 12.81
CA SER A 55 8.61 -16.80 13.55
C SER A 55 8.89 -15.81 14.70
N GLU A 56 10.08 -15.86 15.29
CA GLU A 56 10.52 -14.94 16.35
C GLU A 56 10.74 -13.50 15.87
N MET A 57 10.83 -13.26 14.55
CA MET A 57 10.94 -11.92 13.99
C MET A 57 9.60 -11.19 13.89
N VAL A 58 8.48 -11.89 14.09
CA VAL A 58 7.15 -11.30 14.05
C VAL A 58 6.88 -10.56 15.36
N PRO A 59 6.57 -9.26 15.33
CA PRO A 59 6.24 -8.52 16.55
C PRO A 59 5.10 -9.19 17.32
N LYS A 60 5.19 -9.23 18.65
CA LYS A 60 4.17 -9.89 19.50
C LYS A 60 2.76 -9.33 19.28
N ASP A 61 2.67 -8.03 19.03
CA ASP A 61 1.42 -7.31 18.78
C ASP A 61 1.17 -7.03 17.28
N ALA A 62 1.76 -7.83 16.39
CA ALA A 62 1.65 -7.65 14.95
C ALA A 62 0.20 -7.58 14.43
N ASP A 63 -0.75 -8.25 15.09
CA ASP A 63 -2.17 -8.22 14.71
C ASP A 63 -2.88 -6.91 15.12
N ASN A 64 -2.27 -6.12 16.02
CA ASN A 64 -2.79 -4.83 16.51
C ASN A 64 -2.13 -3.63 15.80
N ILE A 65 -1.43 -3.86 14.69
CA ILE A 65 -0.79 -2.79 13.93
C ILE A 65 -1.83 -1.80 13.39
N GLN A 66 -1.63 -0.52 13.68
CA GLN A 66 -2.40 0.56 13.07
C GLN A 66 -1.55 1.22 11.98
N LEU A 67 -2.18 1.49 10.84
CA LEU A 67 -1.52 2.08 9.68
C LEU A 67 -2.12 3.43 9.35
N SER A 68 -1.28 4.36 8.95
CA SER A 68 -1.71 5.65 8.40
C SER A 68 -0.75 6.12 7.32
N VAL A 69 -1.27 6.83 6.32
CA VAL A 69 -0.46 7.43 5.25
C VAL A 69 -0.28 8.91 5.57
N ILE A 70 0.98 9.33 5.74
CA ILE A 70 1.36 10.70 6.09
C ILE A 70 2.35 11.27 5.07
N ASN A 71 2.65 12.56 5.16
CA ASN A 71 3.65 13.24 4.34
C ASN A 71 3.44 13.06 2.81
N VAL A 72 2.18 12.99 2.38
CA VAL A 72 1.81 12.74 0.99
C VAL A 72 2.19 13.91 0.08
N ARG A 73 2.87 13.62 -1.02
CA ARG A 73 3.21 14.56 -2.09
C ARG A 73 2.96 13.95 -3.47
N THR A 74 2.40 14.73 -4.38
CA THR A 74 2.32 14.38 -5.80
C THR A 74 3.69 14.61 -6.43
N VAL A 75 4.29 13.56 -6.98
CA VAL A 75 5.58 13.63 -7.69
C VAL A 75 5.35 13.92 -9.17
N LYS A 76 4.32 13.32 -9.76
CA LYS A 76 3.98 13.49 -11.17
C LYS A 76 2.47 13.37 -11.36
N HIS A 77 1.93 14.13 -12.31
CA HIS A 77 0.61 13.93 -12.87
C HIS A 77 0.73 13.86 -14.39
N ASP A 78 0.30 12.74 -14.99
CA ASP A 78 0.15 12.59 -16.42
C ASP A 78 -1.30 12.92 -16.79
N SER A 79 -1.52 14.10 -17.37
CA SER A 79 -2.87 14.56 -17.72
C SER A 79 -3.48 13.81 -18.92
N SER A 80 -2.67 13.16 -19.74
CA SER A 80 -3.18 12.40 -20.91
C SER A 80 -3.80 11.08 -20.49
N LEU A 81 -3.25 10.47 -19.44
CA LEU A 81 -3.70 9.20 -18.87
C LEU A 81 -4.44 9.38 -17.53
N ASP A 82 -4.62 10.62 -17.08
CA ASP A 82 -5.14 10.99 -15.74
C ASP A 82 -4.54 10.14 -14.61
N THR A 83 -3.21 10.02 -14.62
CA THR A 83 -2.47 9.15 -13.69
C THR A 83 -1.63 9.99 -12.74
N TYR A 84 -1.68 9.66 -11.44
CA TYR A 84 -0.88 10.31 -10.40
C TYR A 84 0.21 9.39 -9.89
N THR A 85 1.44 9.89 -9.78
CA THR A 85 2.51 9.26 -9.00
C THR A 85 2.68 10.04 -7.70
N CYS A 86 2.58 9.32 -6.59
CA CYS A 86 2.55 9.85 -5.25
C CYS A 86 3.72 9.28 -4.43
N SER A 87 4.31 10.10 -3.56
CA SER A 87 5.27 9.67 -2.56
C SER A 87 4.71 10.03 -1.18
N ALA A 88 4.88 9.15 -0.20
CA ALA A 88 4.35 9.32 1.15
C ALA A 88 5.15 8.46 2.13
N ASP A 89 4.87 8.60 3.42
CA ASP A 89 5.34 7.66 4.43
C ASP A 89 4.15 6.87 4.99
N LEU A 90 4.32 5.55 5.06
CA LEU A 90 3.42 4.65 5.77
C LEU A 90 3.86 4.61 7.24
N LYS A 91 3.09 5.28 8.10
CA LYS A 91 3.28 5.23 9.54
C LYS A 91 2.62 3.97 10.10
N MET A 92 3.45 3.14 10.72
CA MET A 92 3.08 1.91 11.40
C MET A 92 3.15 2.13 12.91
N ILE A 93 2.05 1.89 13.60
CA ILE A 93 1.92 2.08 15.05
C ILE A 93 1.63 0.73 15.69
N LEU A 94 2.57 0.27 16.51
CA LEU A 94 2.44 -0.84 17.45
C LEU A 94 2.49 -0.28 18.88
N PRO A 95 1.97 -1.01 19.89
CA PRO A 95 1.94 -0.54 21.27
C PRO A 95 3.28 0.00 21.80
N GLU A 96 4.38 -0.66 21.44
CA GLU A 96 5.73 -0.30 21.91
C GLU A 96 6.55 0.51 20.91
N LYS A 97 6.10 0.62 19.65
CA LYS A 97 6.92 1.19 18.57
C LYS A 97 6.09 1.84 17.48
N THR A 98 6.45 3.08 17.14
CA THR A 98 6.00 3.73 15.91
C THR A 98 7.17 3.83 14.94
N THR A 99 6.94 3.46 13.68
CA THR A 99 7.93 3.57 12.61
C THR A 99 7.29 4.07 11.33
N ASP A 100 8.01 4.89 10.59
CA ASP A 100 7.57 5.38 9.28
C ASP A 100 8.38 4.66 8.19
N LEU A 101 7.70 4.19 7.14
CA LEU A 101 8.27 3.50 5.99
C LEU A 101 7.98 4.33 4.72
N PRO A 102 9.00 4.80 3.99
CA PRO A 102 8.76 5.55 2.76
C PRO A 102 8.13 4.64 1.70
N ILE A 103 7.02 5.10 1.12
CA ILE A 103 6.29 4.43 0.05
C ILE A 103 6.11 5.33 -1.16
N THR A 104 5.93 4.70 -2.31
CA THR A 104 5.45 5.35 -3.53
C THR A 104 4.17 4.64 -3.95
N TYR A 105 3.19 5.37 -4.46
CA TYR A 105 2.02 4.76 -5.05
C TYR A 105 1.54 5.49 -6.30
N ASN A 106 1.01 4.72 -7.24
CA ASN A 106 0.43 5.25 -8.47
C ASN A 106 -1.08 5.09 -8.42
N ILE A 107 -1.82 6.10 -8.86
CA ILE A 107 -3.28 6.10 -8.99
C ILE A 107 -3.63 6.24 -10.46
N GLN A 108 -4.46 5.35 -10.98
CA GLN A 108 -4.96 5.39 -12.36
C GLN A 108 -6.45 5.07 -12.40
N ARG A 109 -7.17 5.61 -13.37
CA ARG A 109 -8.55 5.19 -13.67
C ARG A 109 -8.57 3.82 -14.38
N THR A 110 -9.64 3.06 -14.17
CA THR A 110 -9.88 1.80 -14.89
C THR A 110 -10.78 2.02 -16.11
N ASP A 111 -10.60 1.20 -17.14
CA ASP A 111 -11.38 1.28 -18.39
C ASP A 111 -12.76 0.57 -18.31
N ASP A 112 -13.07 -0.08 -17.19
CA ASP A 112 -14.28 -0.91 -17.00
C ASP A 112 -15.56 -0.12 -16.67
N ASN A 113 -15.60 1.16 -17.06
CA ASN A 113 -16.78 2.05 -17.09
C ASN A 113 -17.52 2.30 -15.75
N ASN A 114 -16.94 1.94 -14.62
CA ASN A 114 -17.55 2.17 -13.29
C ASN A 114 -16.96 3.36 -12.51
N GLY A 115 -16.12 4.18 -13.13
CA GLY A 115 -15.45 5.30 -12.44
C GLY A 115 -14.56 4.85 -11.29
N GLN A 116 -14.08 3.60 -11.34
CA GLN A 116 -13.19 3.06 -10.32
C GLN A 116 -11.75 3.46 -10.63
N PHE A 117 -10.95 3.58 -9.58
CA PHE A 117 -9.53 3.83 -9.68
C PHE A 117 -8.75 2.68 -9.08
N TYR A 118 -7.54 2.51 -9.56
CA TYR A 118 -6.61 1.47 -9.19
C TYR A 118 -5.37 2.09 -8.57
N ILE A 119 -4.90 1.50 -7.46
CA ILE A 119 -3.69 1.94 -6.76
C ILE A 119 -2.65 0.83 -6.71
N ASN A 120 -1.44 1.17 -7.13
CA ASN A 120 -0.24 0.35 -6.96
C ASN A 120 0.64 0.94 -5.88
N VAL A 121 0.93 0.19 -4.82
CA VAL A 121 1.82 0.62 -3.73
C VAL A 121 3.16 -0.09 -3.83
N PHE A 122 4.25 0.66 -3.67
CA PHE A 122 5.63 0.21 -3.71
C PHE A 122 6.36 0.59 -2.42
N GLY A 123 7.32 -0.22 -2.01
CA GLY A 123 8.12 -0.01 -0.79
C GLY A 123 7.61 -0.76 0.44
N LEU A 124 6.72 -1.74 0.25
CA LEU A 124 6.19 -2.67 1.27
C LEU A 124 6.95 -4.00 1.27
#